data_AF-A0A3D3GQB8-F1
#
_entry.id   AF-A0A3D3GQB8-F1
#
_cell.length_a   1.000
_cell.length_b   1.000
_cell.length_c   1.000
_cell.angle_alpha   90.00
_cell.angle_beta   90.00
_cell.angle_gamma   90.00
#
_symmetry.space_group_name_H-M   'P 1'
#
loop_
_entity.id
_entity.type
_entity.pdbx_description
1 polymer ?
#
loop_
_entity_poly.entity_id
_entity_poly.type
_entity_poly.pdbx_seq_one_letter_code
_entity_poly.pdbx_strand_id
1 'polypeptide(L)'
;MDSALSNLLLIDECLFDEKRVQTFARAIKKSVKVGDIVVDAGTGTGIIALLAAKAGAKKVYAVEWDPEIARVAVQNIRANNFHNTIEVVN
;
A
#
# COMPACT_ATOMS: atom_id res chain seq x y z
N MET A 1 17.83 9.67 12.65
CA MET A 1 16.67 10.52 12.28
C MET A 1 15.46 9.62 12.46
N ASP A 2 14.51 10.02 13.30
CA ASP A 2 13.72 9.16 14.21
C ASP A 2 13.26 7.78 13.69
N SER A 3 13.62 6.74 14.45
CA SER A 3 13.20 5.34 14.27
C SER A 3 11.74 5.08 14.66
N ALA A 4 10.96 6.13 14.90
CA ALA A 4 9.55 5.99 15.29
C ALA A 4 8.75 5.35 14.15
N LEU A 5 8.93 5.79 12.90
CA LEU A 5 8.18 5.23 11.76
C LEU A 5 8.76 3.92 11.21
N SER A 6 10.03 3.61 11.50
CA SER A 6 10.68 2.33 11.17
C SER A 6 10.32 1.19 12.16
N ASN A 7 9.52 1.48 13.18
CA ASN A 7 9.13 0.48 14.16
C ASN A 7 8.04 -0.43 13.58
N LEU A 8 8.35 -1.71 13.38
CA LEU A 8 7.40 -2.73 12.95
C LEU A 8 6.09 -2.71 13.78
N LEU A 9 6.19 -2.38 15.07
CA LEU A 9 5.04 -2.29 15.96
C LEU A 9 3.99 -1.27 15.49
N LEU A 10 4.42 -0.12 14.96
CA LEU A 10 3.49 0.90 14.45
C LEU A 10 2.82 0.50 13.14
N ILE A 11 3.53 -0.27 12.31
CA ILE A 11 2.99 -0.81 11.06
C ILE A 11 1.94 -1.87 11.35
N ASP A 12 2.21 -2.74 12.31
CA ASP A 12 1.25 -3.75 12.78
C ASP A 12 0.02 -3.10 13.41
N GLU A 13 0.17 -2.07 14.24
CA GLU A 13 -0.96 -1.29 14.78
C GLU A 13 -1.85 -0.75 13.66
N CYS A 14 -1.27 -0.17 12.60
CA CYS A 14 -2.01 0.34 11.46
C CYS A 14 -2.69 -0.76 10.63
N LEU A 15 -2.06 -1.93 10.53
CA LEU A 15 -2.55 -3.06 9.74
C LEU A 15 -3.67 -3.81 10.45
N PHE A 16 -3.55 -4.01 11.76
CA PHE A 16 -4.53 -4.70 12.59
C PHE A 16 -5.67 -3.79 13.07
N ASP A 17 -5.58 -2.47 12.88
CA ASP A 17 -6.75 -1.58 13.00
C ASP A 17 -7.76 -1.87 11.87
N GLU A 18 -8.69 -2.78 12.14
CA GLU A 18 -9.74 -3.18 11.22
C GLU A 18 -10.60 -1.99 10.76
N LYS A 19 -10.89 -1.04 11.66
CA LYS A 19 -11.75 0.10 11.35
C LYS A 19 -11.06 0.99 10.33
N ARG A 20 -9.75 1.24 10.51
CA ARG A 20 -8.91 1.96 9.54
C ARG A 20 -8.91 1.25 8.19
N VAL A 21 -8.49 -0.02 8.15
CA VAL A 21 -8.33 -0.76 6.89
C VAL A 21 -9.64 -0.87 6.12
N GLN A 22 -10.75 -1.21 6.80
CA GLN A 22 -12.06 -1.31 6.14
C GLN A 22 -12.56 0.04 5.62
N THR A 23 -12.26 1.14 6.31
CA THR A 23 -12.66 2.48 5.88
C THR A 23 -11.93 2.88 4.59
N PHE A 24 -10.61 2.66 4.53
CA PHE A 24 -9.86 2.86 3.30
C PHE A 24 -10.35 1.94 2.17
N ALA A 25 -10.57 0.65 2.44
CA ALA A 25 -11.07 -0.29 1.43
C ALA A 25 -12.41 0.17 0.83
N ARG A 26 -13.35 0.64 1.66
CA ARG A 26 -14.64 1.19 1.18
C ARG A 26 -14.46 2.48 0.37
N ALA A 27 -13.61 3.39 0.83
CA ALA A 27 -13.36 4.65 0.13
C ALA A 27 -12.70 4.41 -1.23
N ILE A 28 -11.64 3.60 -1.27
CA ILE A 28 -10.90 3.24 -2.48
C ILE A 28 -11.81 2.57 -3.50
N LYS A 29 -12.62 1.58 -3.08
CA LYS A 29 -13.59 0.91 -3.97
C LYS A 29 -14.61 1.88 -4.58
N LYS A 30 -14.96 2.96 -3.88
CA LYS A 30 -15.89 3.99 -4.39
C LYS A 30 -15.20 4.99 -5.31
N SER A 31 -13.96 5.36 -5.00
CA SER A 31 -13.24 6.44 -5.68
C SER A 31 -12.46 5.99 -6.90
N VAL A 32 -11.66 4.92 -6.78
CA VAL A 32 -10.80 4.43 -7.87
C VAL A 32 -11.65 3.85 -8.99
N LYS A 33 -11.34 4.24 -10.22
CA LYS A 33 -11.97 3.76 -11.45
C LYS A 33 -10.99 2.94 -12.27
N VAL A 34 -11.55 2.10 -13.14
CA VAL A 34 -10.76 1.33 -14.11
C VAL A 34 -9.98 2.29 -14.99
N GLY A 35 -8.66 2.11 -15.06
CA GLY A 35 -7.79 2.95 -15.87
C GLY A 35 -7.03 4.03 -15.10
N ASP A 36 -7.41 4.30 -13.85
CA ASP A 36 -6.78 5.35 -13.04
C ASP A 36 -5.30 5.05 -12.76
N ILE A 37 -4.52 6.13 -12.59
CA ILE A 37 -3.16 6.08 -12.06
C ILE A 37 -3.21 6.61 -10.62
N VAL A 38 -2.73 5.81 -9.66
CA VAL A 38 -2.85 6.10 -8.23
C VAL A 38 -1.46 6.28 -7.60
N VAL A 39 -1.35 7.18 -6.63
CA VAL A 39 -0.20 7.29 -5.73
C VAL A 39 -0.63 6.87 -4.33
N ASP A 40 0.11 5.94 -3.74
CA ASP A 40 0.00 5.54 -2.33
C ASP A 40 1.23 6.08 -1.59
N ALA A 41 1.06 7.19 -0.88
CA ALA A 41 2.15 7.91 -0.22
C ALA A 41 2.34 7.40 1.22
N GLY A 42 3.48 6.76 1.48
CA GLY A 42 3.73 6.02 2.73
C GLY A 42 3.04 4.65 2.69
N THR A 43 3.42 3.83 1.71
CA THR A 43 2.70 2.59 1.40
C THR A 43 2.80 1.53 2.51
N GLY A 44 3.82 1.62 3.38
CA GLY A 44 4.02 0.65 4.46
C GLY A 44 4.08 -0.78 3.92
N THR A 45 3.14 -1.63 4.36
CA THR A 45 3.06 -3.03 3.88
C THR A 45 2.53 -3.20 2.45
N GLY A 46 2.08 -2.12 1.81
CA GLY A 46 1.47 -2.16 0.46
C GLY A 46 -0.04 -2.43 0.45
N ILE A 47 -0.70 -2.52 1.61
CA ILE A 47 -2.13 -2.88 1.69
C ILE A 47 -3.04 -1.88 0.95
N ILE A 48 -2.74 -0.59 1.03
CA ILE A 48 -3.53 0.46 0.35
C ILE A 48 -3.31 0.41 -1.17
N ALA A 49 -2.06 0.29 -1.62
CA ALA A 49 -1.71 0.07 -3.02
C ALA A 49 -2.39 -1.18 -3.62
N LEU A 50 -2.44 -2.28 -2.87
CA LEU A 50 -3.13 -3.52 -3.26
C LEU A 50 -4.64 -3.30 -3.42
N LEU A 51 -5.28 -2.57 -2.49
CA LEU A 51 -6.69 -2.22 -2.59
C LEU A 51 -6.98 -1.35 -3.81
N ALA A 52 -6.09 -0.40 -4.13
CA ALA A 52 -6.22 0.44 -5.32
C ALA A 52 -6.09 -0.37 -6.62
N ALA A 53 -5.09 -1.25 -6.70
CA ALA A 53 -4.91 -2.13 -7.85
C ALA A 53 -6.10 -3.09 -8.03
N LYS A 54 -6.62 -3.66 -6.95
CA LYS A 54 -7.82 -4.50 -6.96
C LYS A 54 -9.09 -3.75 -7.38
N ALA A 55 -9.16 -2.43 -7.13
CA ALA A 55 -10.25 -1.58 -7.58
C ALA A 55 -10.18 -1.22 -9.08
N GLY A 56 -9.12 -1.61 -9.79
CA GLY A 56 -8.99 -1.43 -11.24
C GLY A 56 -8.02 -0.34 -11.67
N ALA A 57 -7.20 0.19 -10.76
CA ALA A 57 -6.14 1.12 -11.13
C ALA A 57 -5.23 0.46 -12.20
N LYS A 58 -4.93 1.21 -13.26
CA LYS A 58 -4.01 0.78 -14.32
C LYS A 58 -2.57 0.71 -13.82
N LYS A 59 -2.21 1.65 -12.95
CA LYS A 59 -0.88 1.76 -12.36
C LYS A 59 -1.01 2.33 -10.95
N VAL A 60 -0.22 1.82 -10.02
CA VAL A 60 -0.09 2.37 -8.67
C VAL A 60 1.39 2.62 -8.38
N TYR A 61 1.73 3.83 -7.95
CA TYR A 61 3.05 4.15 -7.39
C TYR A 61 2.96 4.09 -5.86
N ALA A 62 3.58 3.07 -5.29
CA ALA A 62 3.64 2.83 -3.85
C ALA A 62 4.93 3.44 -3.31
N VAL A 63 4.84 4.61 -2.68
CA VAL A 63 6.01 5.35 -2.19
C VAL A 63 6.27 4.96 -0.74
N GLU A 64 7.45 4.44 -0.45
CA GLU A 64 7.90 4.13 0.91
C GLU A 64 9.33 4.60 1.08
N TRP A 65 9.67 5.26 2.19
CA TRP A 65 11.00 5.82 2.39
C TRP A 65 11.93 4.83 3.09
N ASP A 66 11.39 3.93 3.93
CA ASP A 66 12.18 2.94 4.65
C ASP A 66 12.48 1.72 3.75
N PRO A 67 13.76 1.44 3.44
CA PRO A 67 14.11 0.35 2.53
C PRO A 67 13.68 -1.05 2.98
N GLU A 68 13.64 -1.32 4.29
CA GLU A 68 13.21 -2.62 4.80
C GLU A 68 11.69 -2.80 4.67
N ILE A 69 10.94 -1.71 4.90
CA ILE A 69 9.49 -1.73 4.73
C ILE A 69 9.12 -1.78 3.24
N ALA A 70 9.84 -1.06 2.38
CA ALA A 70 9.69 -1.14 0.94
C ALA A 70 9.91 -2.58 0.44
N ARG A 71 10.90 -3.30 1.00
CA ARG A 71 11.13 -4.72 0.68
C ARG A 71 9.95 -5.60 1.06
N VAL A 72 9.33 -5.37 2.23
CA VAL A 72 8.09 -6.07 2.65
C VAL A 72 6.94 -5.74 1.69
N ALA A 73 6.76 -4.48 1.30
CA ALA A 73 5.75 -4.08 0.33
C ALA A 73 5.91 -4.83 -1.00
N VAL A 74 7.12 -4.89 -1.54
CA VAL A 74 7.44 -5.63 -2.78
C VAL A 74 7.07 -7.12 -2.64
N GLN A 75 7.38 -7.74 -1.50
CA GLN A 75 7.04 -9.15 -1.25
C GLN A 75 5.52 -9.37 -1.23
N ASN A 76 4.78 -8.51 -0.52
CA ASN A 76 3.32 -8.59 -0.45
C ASN A 76 2.67 -8.36 -1.82
N ILE A 77 3.14 -7.37 -2.57
CA ILE A 77 2.66 -7.06 -3.93
C ILE A 77 2.86 -8.26 -4.86
N ARG A 78 4.04 -8.90 -4.82
CA ARG A 78 4.33 -10.09 -5.63
C ARG A 78 3.47 -11.27 -5.21
N ALA A 79 3.33 -11.53 -3.91
CA ALA A 79 2.51 -12.62 -3.38
C ALA A 79 1.03 -12.49 -3.78
N ASN A 80 0.55 -11.27 -4.02
CA ASN A 80 -0.82 -10.99 -4.48
C ASN A 80 -0.93 -10.82 -6.01
N ASN A 81 0.12 -11.12 -6.79
CA ASN A 81 0.14 -11.05 -8.26
C ASN A 81 -0.09 -9.64 -8.86
N PHE A 82 0.21 -8.57 -8.12
CA PHE A 82 0.04 -7.19 -8.60
C PHE A 82 1.35 -6.50 -9.01
N HIS A 83 2.46 -7.24 -9.13
CA HIS A 83 3.78 -6.69 -9.45
C HIS A 83 3.91 -6.03 -10.83
N ASN A 84 2.96 -6.28 -11.75
CA ASN A 84 2.89 -5.58 -13.04
C ASN A 84 2.06 -4.28 -12.99
N THR A 85 1.24 -4.12 -11.95
CA THR A 85 0.36 -2.97 -11.77
C THR A 85 0.91 -1.99 -10.74
N ILE A 86 1.58 -2.48 -9.70
CA ILE A 86 2.10 -1.67 -8.59
C ILE A 86 3.62 -1.61 -8.71
N GLU A 87 4.16 -0.39 -8.69
CA GLU A 87 5.60 -0.11 -8.62
C GLU A 87 5.92 0.53 -7.28
N VAL A 88 6.88 -0.06 -6.56
CA VAL A 88 7.39 0.52 -5.32
C VAL A 88 8.48 1.52 -5.67
N VAL A 89 8.31 2.75 -5.21
CA VAL A 89 9.29 3.83 -5.34
C VAL A 89 9.85 4.07 -3.94
N ASN A 90 11.13 3.75 -3.74
CA ASN A 90 11.85 3.92 -2.47
C ASN A 90 12.95 4.97 -2.59
#